data_AF-K0YLQ6-F1
#
_entry.id   AF-K0YLQ6-F1
#
_cell.length_a   1.000
_cell.length_b   1.000
_cell.length_c   1.000
_cell.angle_alpha   90.00
_cell.angle_beta   90.00
_cell.angle_gamma   90.00
#
_symmetry.space_group_name_H-M   'P 1'
#
loop_
_entity.id
_entity.type
_entity.pdbx_description
1 polymer ?
#
loop_
_entity_poly.entity_id
_entity_poly.type
_entity_poly.pdbx_seq_one_letter_code
_entity_poly.pdbx_strand_id
1 'polypeptide(L)'
;MALLERSESYGELQRVVDYLFKDAQFVERLDVVLAAETFDICADLREIVDLLPPGSYTRIALCAQLNSSIAGHAWGYVYGTVE
;
A
#
# COMPACT_ATOMS: atom_id res chain seq x y z
N MET A 1 0.30 -2.18 28.73
CA MET A 1 0.59 -2.03 27.28
C MET A 1 -0.12 -3.17 26.59
N ALA A 2 -1.17 -2.88 25.82
CA ALA A 2 -1.76 -3.90 24.96
C ALA A 2 -0.65 -4.35 24.00
N LEU A 3 -0.46 -5.67 23.83
CA LEU A 3 0.33 -6.16 22.72
C LEU A 3 -0.36 -5.62 21.47
N LEU A 4 0.30 -4.73 20.74
CA LEU A 4 -0.10 -4.47 19.38
C LEU A 4 0.20 -5.79 18.66
N GLU A 5 -0.84 -6.50 18.25
CA GLU A 5 -0.69 -7.69 17.42
C GLU A 5 -0.64 -7.25 15.96
N ARG A 6 0.26 -7.86 15.19
CA ARG A 6 0.31 -7.63 13.75
C ARG A 6 -0.90 -8.31 13.11
N SER A 7 -1.50 -7.64 12.13
CA SER A 7 -2.56 -8.26 11.35
C SER A 7 -2.02 -9.43 10.53
N GLU A 8 -2.87 -10.39 10.20
CA GLU A 8 -2.55 -11.45 9.23
C GLU A 8 -2.22 -10.87 7.84
N SER A 9 -2.75 -9.68 7.54
CA SER A 9 -2.50 -8.89 6.32
C SER A 9 -1.20 -8.07 6.37
N TYR A 10 -0.34 -8.27 7.38
CA TYR A 10 0.92 -7.54 7.49
C TYR A 10 1.80 -7.75 6.24
N GLY A 11 2.17 -6.66 5.57
CA GLY A 11 3.01 -6.67 4.38
C GLY A 11 2.28 -6.95 3.05
N GLU A 12 0.95 -7.03 3.02
CA GLU A 12 0.20 -7.20 1.77
C GLU A 12 0.45 -6.06 0.76
N LEU A 13 0.48 -4.80 1.22
CA LEU A 13 0.79 -3.67 0.34
C LEU A 13 2.20 -3.75 -0.26
N GLN A 14 3.18 -4.34 0.43
CA GLN A 14 4.52 -4.54 -0.15
C GLN A 14 4.45 -5.46 -1.37
N ARG A 15 3.66 -6.54 -1.29
CA ARG A 15 3.49 -7.47 -2.42
C ARG A 15 2.87 -6.79 -3.63
N VAL A 16 1.92 -5.88 -3.40
CA VAL A 16 1.30 -5.07 -4.46
C VAL A 16 2.35 -4.16 -5.10
N VAL A 17 3.14 -3.43 -4.29
CA VAL A 17 4.21 -2.56 -4.79
C VAL A 17 5.25 -3.35 -5.59
N ASP A 18 5.69 -4.49 -5.09
CA ASP A 18 6.68 -5.35 -5.75
C ASP A 18 6.17 -5.88 -7.09
N TYR A 19 4.89 -6.28 -7.15
CA TYR A 19 4.26 -6.74 -8.37
C TYR A 19 4.21 -5.63 -9.43
N LEU A 20 3.76 -4.43 -9.04
CA LEU A 20 3.59 -3.30 -9.96
C LEU A 20 4.92 -2.84 -10.56
N PHE A 21 5.99 -2.82 -9.76
CA PHE A 21 7.30 -2.34 -10.19
C PHE A 21 8.28 -3.45 -10.59
N LYS A 22 7.78 -4.68 -10.81
CA LYS A 22 8.62 -5.78 -11.29
C LYS A 22 9.31 -5.44 -12.62
N ASP A 23 8.55 -4.89 -13.56
CA ASP A 23 9.00 -4.57 -14.92
C ASP A 23 8.63 -3.13 -15.36
N ALA A 24 7.99 -2.34 -14.48
CA ALA A 24 7.56 -0.96 -14.77
C ALA A 24 8.40 0.07 -14.01
N GLN A 25 8.67 1.22 -14.65
CA GLN A 25 9.29 2.38 -13.99
C GLN A 25 8.25 3.37 -13.45
N PHE A 26 7.07 3.39 -14.06
CA PHE A 26 5.95 4.25 -13.72
C PHE A 26 4.66 3.43 -13.69
N VAL A 27 3.79 3.75 -12.75
CA VAL A 27 2.52 3.06 -12.51
C VAL A 27 1.42 4.11 -12.33
N GLU A 28 0.29 3.95 -13.02
CA GLU A 28 -0.86 4.84 -12.86
C GLU A 28 -1.64 4.48 -11.59
N ARG A 29 -2.32 5.44 -10.96
CA ARG A 29 -3.19 5.16 -9.79
C ARG A 29 -4.16 3.99 -10.06
N LEU A 30 -4.73 3.92 -11.26
CA LEU A 30 -5.67 2.86 -11.63
C LEU A 30 -5.01 1.47 -11.56
N ASP A 31 -3.76 1.34 -11.98
CA ASP A 31 -3.04 0.07 -11.91
C ASP A 31 -2.85 -0.37 -10.45
N VAL A 32 -2.59 0.57 -9.54
CA VAL A 32 -2.49 0.29 -8.10
C VAL A 32 -3.81 -0.24 -7.54
N VAL A 33 -4.94 0.38 -7.91
CA VAL A 33 -6.29 -0.04 -7.52
C VAL A 33 -6.60 -1.44 -8.06
N LEU A 34 -6.30 -1.70 -9.34
CA LEU A 34 -6.54 -3.00 -9.98
C LEU A 34 -5.66 -4.10 -9.37
N ALA A 35 -4.41 -3.80 -9.06
CA ALA A 35 -3.53 -4.74 -8.38
C ALA A 35 -4.04 -5.04 -6.97
N ALA A 36 -4.44 -4.02 -6.19
CA ALA A 36 -5.05 -4.21 -4.88
C ALA A 36 -6.29 -5.13 -4.91
N GLU A 37 -7.16 -4.99 -5.93
CA GLU A 37 -8.27 -5.93 -6.17
C GLU A 37 -7.79 -7.34 -6.50
N THR A 38 -6.78 -7.45 -7.36
CA THR A 38 -6.22 -8.74 -7.80
C THR A 38 -5.60 -9.52 -6.64
N PHE A 39 -4.96 -8.82 -5.71
CA PHE A 39 -4.37 -9.40 -4.50
C PHE A 39 -5.36 -9.61 -3.35
N ASP A 40 -6.62 -9.21 -3.53
CA ASP A 40 -7.69 -9.31 -2.52
C ASP A 40 -7.25 -8.76 -1.15
N ILE A 41 -6.60 -7.58 -1.16
CA ILE A 41 -6.10 -6.96 0.08
C ILE A 41 -7.27 -6.59 1.01
N CYS A 42 -7.02 -6.63 2.32
CA CYS A 42 -8.07 -6.34 3.30
C CYS A 42 -8.64 -4.90 3.17
N ALA A 43 -9.85 -4.69 3.71
CA ALA A 43 -10.57 -3.43 3.58
C ALA A 43 -9.78 -2.20 4.09
N ASP A 44 -9.06 -2.34 5.20
CA ASP A 44 -8.21 -1.28 5.75
C ASP A 44 -7.09 -0.88 4.77
N LEU A 45 -6.43 -1.86 4.15
CA LEU A 45 -5.38 -1.58 3.18
C LEU A 45 -5.94 -1.05 1.86
N ARG A 46 -7.18 -1.42 1.52
CA ARG A 46 -7.91 -0.83 0.39
C ARG A 46 -8.20 0.65 0.62
N GLU A 47 -8.58 1.05 1.83
CA GLU A 47 -8.74 2.46 2.20
C GLU A 47 -7.45 3.26 1.95
N ILE A 48 -6.30 2.71 2.33
CA ILE A 48 -4.98 3.33 2.06
C ILE A 48 -4.74 3.53 0.56
N VAL A 49 -5.10 2.56 -0.29
CA VAL A 49 -4.97 2.67 -1.75
C VAL A 49 -5.94 3.71 -2.32
N ASP A 50 -7.16 3.78 -1.82
CA ASP A 50 -8.19 4.69 -2.31
C ASP A 50 -7.83 6.17 -2.05
N LEU A 51 -7.07 6.44 -0.98
CA LEU A 51 -6.54 7.76 -0.63
C LEU A 51 -5.43 8.28 -1.55
N LEU A 52 -4.90 7.45 -2.46
CA LEU A 52 -3.89 7.89 -3.41
C LEU A 52 -4.42 9.03 -4.29
N PRO A 53 -3.67 10.14 -4.40
CA PRO A 53 -3.95 11.18 -5.38
C PRO A 53 -4.05 10.62 -6.81
N PRO A 54 -4.73 11.31 -7.74
CA PRO A 54 -4.64 10.94 -9.14
C PRO A 54 -3.25 11.23 -9.70
N GLY A 55 -2.75 10.36 -10.57
CA GLY A 55 -1.50 10.55 -11.30
C GLY A 55 -0.72 9.26 -11.53
N SER A 56 0.49 9.43 -12.05
CA SER A 56 1.48 8.38 -12.25
C SER A 56 2.61 8.49 -11.24
N TYR A 57 3.12 7.34 -10.81
CA TYR A 57 4.08 7.26 -9.72
C TYR A 57 5.33 6.49 -10.14
N THR A 58 6.49 6.99 -9.73
CA THR A 58 7.66 6.14 -9.55
C THR A 58 7.48 5.31 -8.27
N ARG A 59 8.27 4.23 -8.11
CA ARG A 59 8.22 3.38 -6.90
C ARG A 59 8.37 4.20 -5.62
N ILE A 60 9.37 5.08 -5.60
CA ILE A 60 9.66 5.97 -4.46
C ILE A 60 8.46 6.88 -4.15
N ALA A 61 7.86 7.49 -5.18
CA ALA A 61 6.71 8.38 -4.98
C ALA A 61 5.48 7.63 -4.49
N LEU A 62 5.21 6.43 -5.02
CA LEU A 62 4.09 5.60 -4.56
C LEU A 62 4.28 5.18 -3.09
N CYS A 63 5.45 4.65 -2.75
CA CYS A 63 5.76 4.23 -1.38
C CYS A 63 5.62 5.38 -0.38
N ALA A 64 6.07 6.59 -0.76
CA ALA A 64 5.91 7.78 0.08
C ALA A 64 4.43 8.12 0.34
N GLN A 65 3.57 8.07 -0.68
CA GLN A 65 2.13 8.34 -0.54
C GLN A 65 1.42 7.29 0.31
N LEU A 66 1.69 6.00 0.04
CA LEU A 66 1.14 4.89 0.83
C LEU A 66 1.55 4.99 2.30
N ASN A 67 2.85 5.20 2.56
CA ASN A 67 3.36 5.33 3.93
C ASN A 67 2.83 6.57 4.65
N SER A 68 2.61 7.69 3.93
CA SER A 68 1.99 8.87 4.53
C SER A 68 0.56 8.57 5.00
N SER A 69 -0.20 7.80 4.22
CA SER A 69 -1.57 7.42 4.56
C SER A 69 -1.59 6.41 5.71
N ILE A 70 -0.71 5.41 5.70
CA ILE A 70 -0.53 4.44 6.79
C ILE A 70 -0.16 5.15 8.11
N ALA A 71 0.76 6.10 8.05
CA ALA A 71 1.15 6.90 9.21
C ALA A 71 0.00 7.76 9.74
N GLY A 72 -0.81 8.34 8.85
CA GLY A 72 -2.02 9.10 9.22
C GLY A 72 -3.03 8.27 10.03
N HIS A 73 -3.10 6.96 9.79
CA HIS A 73 -3.96 6.03 10.52
C HIS A 73 -3.28 5.38 11.75
N ALA A 74 -2.01 5.69 12.01
CA ALA A 74 -1.17 5.01 12.99
C ALA A 74 -1.08 3.47 12.79
N TRP A 75 -1.16 3.03 11.53
CA TRP A 75 -1.25 1.61 11.16
C TRP A 75 0.09 0.94 10.82
N GLY A 76 1.20 1.68 10.85
CA GLY A 76 2.52 1.14 10.46
C GLY A 76 2.96 -0.08 11.26
N TYR A 77 2.53 -0.20 12.53
CA TYR A 77 2.79 -1.40 13.33
C TYR A 77 1.84 -2.57 12.97
N VAL A 78 0.60 -2.26 12.59
CA VAL A 78 -0.46 -3.25 12.35
C VAL A 78 -0.31 -3.92 10.99
N TYR A 79 -0.03 -3.14 9.95
CA TYR A 79 0.04 -3.61 8.56
C TYR A 79 1.44 -3.52 7.92
N GLY A 80 2.37 -2.81 8.56
CA GLY A 80 3.70 -2.54 8.02
C GLY A 80 3.75 -1.26 7.18
N THR A 81 4.94 -0.95 6.68
CA THR A 81 5.22 0.11 5.71
C THR A 81 5.76 -0.52 4.43
N VAL A 82 5.73 0.24 3.34
CA VAL A 82 6.27 -0.21 2.05
C VAL A 82 7.57 0.50 1.68
N GLU A 83 8.42 -0.16 0.93
CA GLU A 83 9.66 0.39 0.37
C GLU A 83 9.79 0.07 -1.10
#